data_AF-A0A7W2IRW4-F1
#
_entry.id   AF-A0A7W2IRW4-F1
#
_cell.length_a   1.000
_cell.length_b   1.000
_cell.length_c   1.000
_cell.angle_alpha   90.00
_cell.angle_beta   90.00
_cell.angle_gamma   90.00
#
_symmetry.space_group_name_H-M   'P 1'
#
loop_
_entity.id
_entity.type
_entity.pdbx_description
1 polymer ?
#
loop_
_entity_poly.entity_id
_entity_poly.type
_entity_poly.pdbx_seq_one_letter_code
_entity_poly.pdbx_strand_id
1 'polypeptide(L)'
;MSELQAQIPPFDYIGGKQVTERMKIVTNTKDFKALGDILGISKGTISTWHQRGLTPYEVVIRLHLKTGASIRYLALGEGEPFPDKEIQNVNEGQHKDIIDIDYFELSNGKLVDNETLAFDKSYLDKVGASNVIAIDNDHTTYIVDKDIHQAVSGTYLVDMDGLLSLNQIQRLPGKKLAISFNGSTLTVEEDEVKVVGRVALVMEKK
;
A
#
# COMPACT_ATOMS: atom_id res chain seq x y z
N MET A 1 -30.63 -11.59 -22.56
CA MET A 1 -30.85 -12.95 -22.03
C MET A 1 -29.83 -13.15 -20.93
N SER A 2 -30.27 -13.39 -19.69
CA SER A 2 -29.35 -13.74 -18.60
C SER A 2 -28.77 -15.11 -18.95
N GLU A 3 -27.46 -15.21 -19.14
CA GLU A 3 -26.81 -16.51 -19.09
C GLU A 3 -27.12 -17.11 -17.71
N LEU A 4 -27.77 -18.27 -17.70
CA LEU A 4 -28.09 -18.96 -16.44
C LEU A 4 -26.78 -19.52 -15.88
N GLN A 5 -26.56 -19.33 -14.58
CA GLN A 5 -25.41 -19.88 -13.86
C GLN A 5 -25.37 -21.41 -14.01
N ALA A 6 -24.18 -21.96 -14.25
CA ALA A 6 -23.95 -23.41 -14.18
C ALA A 6 -24.24 -23.95 -12.76
N GLN A 7 -24.54 -25.25 -12.66
CA GLN A 7 -24.75 -25.93 -11.39
C GLN A 7 -23.52 -25.81 -10.49
N ILE A 8 -23.72 -25.45 -9.21
CA ILE A 8 -22.66 -25.32 -8.21
C ILE A 8 -22.79 -26.53 -7.24
N PRO A 9 -22.00 -27.60 -7.43
CA PRO A 9 -22.02 -28.74 -6.52
C PRO A 9 -21.42 -28.38 -5.14
N PRO A 10 -21.78 -29.12 -4.08
CA PRO A 10 -21.14 -28.95 -2.77
C PRO A 10 -19.67 -29.36 -2.83
N PHE A 11 -18.85 -28.78 -1.95
CA PHE A 11 -17.46 -29.20 -1.75
C PHE A 11 -17.37 -30.35 -0.75
N ASP A 12 -16.24 -31.04 -0.75
CA ASP A 12 -15.89 -32.03 0.27
C ASP A 12 -15.40 -31.32 1.53
N TYR A 13 -16.33 -30.92 2.39
CA TYR A 13 -16.02 -30.19 3.61
C TYR A 13 -15.41 -31.08 4.69
N ILE A 14 -14.39 -30.57 5.36
CA ILE A 14 -13.86 -31.21 6.58
C ILE A 14 -14.81 -30.99 7.76
N GLY A 15 -14.84 -31.94 8.68
CA GLY A 15 -15.76 -31.94 9.81
C GLY A 15 -15.11 -32.30 11.15
N GLY A 16 -15.85 -32.07 12.23
CA GLY A 16 -15.49 -32.48 13.58
C GLY A 16 -14.15 -31.91 14.06
N LYS A 17 -13.27 -32.79 14.55
CA LYS A 17 -12.03 -32.36 15.21
C LYS A 17 -11.12 -31.56 14.28
N GLN A 18 -11.07 -31.91 12.99
CA GLN A 18 -10.23 -31.22 12.00
C GLN A 18 -10.56 -29.73 11.91
N VAL A 19 -11.85 -29.39 11.85
CA VAL A 19 -12.31 -27.99 11.79
C VAL A 19 -11.93 -27.25 13.07
N THR A 20 -12.20 -27.85 14.23
CA THR A 20 -11.97 -27.17 15.52
C THR A 20 -10.50 -26.97 15.85
N GLU A 21 -9.59 -27.87 15.42
CA GLU A 21 -8.14 -27.65 15.57
C GLU A 21 -7.68 -26.46 14.72
N ARG A 22 -8.23 -26.31 13.52
CA ARG A 22 -7.98 -25.14 12.66
C ARG A 22 -8.54 -23.85 13.24
N MET A 23 -9.72 -23.92 13.86
CA MET A 23 -10.27 -22.78 14.61
C MET A 23 -9.37 -22.39 15.78
N LYS A 24 -8.73 -23.35 16.46
CA LYS A 24 -7.75 -23.05 17.51
C LYS A 24 -6.56 -22.27 16.98
N ILE A 25 -6.03 -22.67 15.83
CA ILE A 25 -4.92 -21.97 15.15
C ILE A 25 -5.34 -20.53 14.82
N VAL A 26 -6.51 -20.35 14.19
CA VAL A 26 -7.02 -19.02 13.82
C VAL A 26 -7.27 -18.10 15.02
N THR A 27 -7.70 -18.66 16.16
CA THR A 27 -8.01 -17.91 17.38
C THR A 27 -6.85 -17.84 18.36
N ASN A 28 -5.71 -18.45 18.03
CA ASN A 28 -4.56 -18.62 18.92
C ASN A 28 -4.95 -19.19 20.31
N THR A 29 -5.84 -20.19 20.33
CA THR A 29 -6.29 -20.84 21.57
C THR A 29 -5.58 -22.15 21.83
N LYS A 30 -5.19 -22.37 23.09
CA LYS A 30 -4.40 -23.54 23.50
C LYS A 30 -5.22 -24.82 23.57
N ASP A 31 -6.49 -24.72 23.96
CA ASP A 31 -7.39 -25.85 24.16
C ASP A 31 -8.83 -25.53 23.70
N PHE A 32 -9.66 -26.58 23.64
CA PHE A 32 -11.05 -26.45 23.22
C PHE A 32 -11.96 -25.74 24.22
N LYS A 33 -11.53 -25.62 25.48
CA LYS A 33 -12.27 -24.84 26.48
C LYS A 33 -12.13 -23.36 26.16
N ALA A 34 -10.90 -22.88 25.99
CA ALA A 34 -10.60 -21.51 25.58
C ALA A 34 -11.22 -21.17 24.22
N LEU A 35 -11.21 -22.11 23.27
CA LEU A 35 -11.92 -21.95 22.01
C LEU A 35 -13.43 -21.75 22.23
N GLY A 36 -14.05 -22.60 23.06
CA GLY A 36 -15.46 -22.48 23.40
C GLY A 36 -15.81 -21.14 24.05
N ASP A 37 -14.98 -20.69 24.99
CA ASP A 37 -15.16 -19.42 25.70
C ASP A 37 -15.13 -18.22 24.72
N ILE A 38 -14.17 -18.18 23.79
CA ILE A 38 -14.06 -17.10 22.79
C ILE A 38 -15.20 -17.15 21.76
N LEU A 39 -15.62 -18.35 21.35
CA LEU A 39 -16.68 -18.51 20.37
C LEU A 39 -18.08 -18.36 20.99
N GLY A 40 -18.22 -18.38 22.32
CA GLY A 40 -19.50 -18.42 23.01
C GLY A 40 -20.22 -19.76 22.86
N ILE A 41 -19.47 -20.87 22.84
CA ILE A 41 -19.96 -22.21 22.52
C ILE A 41 -19.57 -23.20 23.63
N SER A 42 -20.50 -24.05 24.03
CA SER A 42 -20.25 -25.03 25.09
C SER A 42 -19.26 -26.14 24.67
N LYS A 43 -18.53 -26.70 25.63
CA LYS A 43 -17.69 -27.90 25.42
C LYS A 43 -18.51 -29.09 24.88
N GLY A 44 -19.78 -29.22 25.29
CA GLY A 44 -20.69 -30.26 24.80
C GLY A 44 -20.99 -30.12 23.31
N THR A 45 -21.15 -28.89 22.83
CA THR A 45 -21.36 -28.59 21.41
C THR A 45 -20.13 -28.98 20.59
N ILE A 46 -18.92 -28.60 21.02
CA ILE A 46 -17.66 -28.98 20.37
C ILE A 46 -17.50 -30.51 20.35
N SER A 47 -17.78 -31.19 21.46
CA SER A 47 -17.74 -32.66 21.55
C SER A 47 -18.72 -33.32 20.57
N THR A 48 -19.91 -32.73 20.40
CA THR A 48 -20.91 -33.23 19.45
C THR A 48 -20.42 -33.10 18.01
N TRP A 49 -19.76 -31.99 17.66
CA TRP A 49 -19.15 -31.83 16.34
C TRP A 49 -18.08 -32.88 16.09
N HIS A 50 -17.21 -33.16 17.07
CA HIS A 50 -16.17 -34.18 16.95
C HIS A 50 -16.75 -35.57 16.71
N GLN A 51 -17.76 -35.96 17.50
CA GLN A 51 -18.37 -37.29 17.42
C GLN A 51 -19.14 -37.51 16.12
N ARG A 52 -19.81 -36.47 15.61
CA ARG A 52 -20.68 -36.56 14.44
C ARG A 52 -20.02 -36.10 13.14
N GLY A 53 -18.76 -35.69 13.19
CA GLY A 53 -18.04 -35.15 12.01
C GLY A 53 -18.70 -33.90 11.43
N LEU A 54 -19.30 -33.04 12.26
CA LEU A 54 -20.06 -31.87 11.77
C LEU A 54 -19.15 -30.70 11.43
N THR A 55 -19.51 -29.97 10.38
CA THR A 55 -18.87 -28.71 9.98
C THR A 55 -19.71 -27.53 10.46
N PRO A 56 -19.27 -26.76 11.47
CA PRO A 56 -20.00 -25.59 11.96
C PRO A 56 -19.85 -24.39 11.01
N TYR A 57 -20.61 -24.37 9.91
CA TYR A 57 -20.50 -23.35 8.85
C TYR A 57 -20.68 -21.91 9.34
N GLU A 58 -21.64 -21.65 10.23
CA GLU A 58 -21.83 -20.31 10.80
C GLU A 58 -20.57 -19.82 11.52
N VAL A 59 -19.94 -20.69 12.32
CA VAL A 59 -18.73 -20.36 13.08
C VAL A 59 -17.56 -20.12 12.14
N VAL A 60 -17.45 -20.90 11.06
CA VAL A 60 -16.46 -20.67 9.99
C VAL A 60 -16.65 -19.29 9.36
N ILE A 61 -17.88 -18.93 8.99
CA ILE A 61 -18.19 -17.62 8.40
C ILE A 61 -17.86 -16.49 9.36
N ARG A 62 -18.31 -16.59 10.62
CA ARG A 62 -18.07 -15.54 11.63
C ARG A 62 -16.58 -15.38 11.93
N LEU A 63 -15.82 -16.48 12.00
CA LEU A 63 -14.37 -16.41 12.16
C LEU A 63 -13.71 -15.71 10.98
N HIS A 64 -14.07 -16.05 9.74
CA HIS A 64 -13.57 -15.37 8.56
C HIS A 64 -13.85 -13.85 8.62
N LEU A 65 -15.10 -13.46 8.90
CA LEU A 65 -15.49 -12.04 8.99
C LEU A 65 -14.75 -11.30 10.11
N LYS A 66 -14.47 -11.96 11.24
CA LYS A 66 -13.83 -11.32 12.39
C LYS A 66 -12.31 -11.24 12.28
N THR A 67 -11.66 -12.25 11.72
CA THR A 67 -10.18 -12.39 11.76
C THR A 67 -9.52 -12.26 10.39
N GLY A 68 -10.30 -12.39 9.31
CA GLY A 68 -9.79 -12.52 7.94
C GLY A 68 -9.32 -13.94 7.58
N ALA A 69 -9.57 -14.94 8.42
CA ALA A 69 -9.08 -16.29 8.17
C ALA A 69 -9.72 -16.94 6.94
N SER A 70 -8.94 -17.67 6.14
CA SER A 70 -9.41 -18.32 4.91
C SER A 70 -10.55 -19.31 5.16
N ILE A 71 -11.67 -19.14 4.44
CA ILE A 71 -12.78 -20.11 4.46
C ILE A 71 -12.32 -21.46 3.91
N ARG A 72 -11.42 -21.48 2.90
CA ARG A 72 -10.87 -22.75 2.37
C ARG A 72 -10.06 -23.48 3.44
N TYR A 73 -9.26 -22.75 4.22
CA TYR A 73 -8.52 -23.33 5.34
C TYR A 73 -9.47 -23.93 6.38
N LEU A 74 -10.48 -23.17 6.80
CA LEU A 74 -11.40 -23.57 7.86
C LEU A 74 -12.40 -24.67 7.44
N ALA A 75 -12.91 -24.62 6.21
CA ALA A 75 -14.00 -25.49 5.75
C ALA A 75 -13.53 -26.68 4.89
N LEU A 76 -12.42 -26.54 4.16
CA LEU A 76 -11.88 -27.57 3.26
C LEU A 76 -10.56 -28.16 3.77
N GLY A 77 -9.92 -27.49 4.71
CA GLY A 77 -8.60 -27.88 5.21
C GLY A 77 -7.46 -27.54 4.27
N GLU A 78 -7.66 -26.60 3.34
CA GLU A 78 -6.71 -26.29 2.29
C GLU A 78 -6.00 -24.95 2.51
N GLY A 79 -4.71 -24.89 2.15
CA GLY A 79 -3.90 -23.69 2.25
C GLY A 79 -3.56 -23.30 3.68
N GLU A 80 -3.32 -21.99 3.88
CA GLU A 80 -2.93 -21.39 5.16
C GLU A 80 -4.07 -20.61 5.81
N PRO A 81 -4.07 -20.40 7.15
CA PRO A 81 -5.16 -19.73 7.86
C PRO A 81 -5.30 -18.27 7.42
N PHE A 82 -4.19 -17.61 7.10
CA PHE A 82 -4.15 -16.22 6.66
C PHE A 82 -3.23 -16.09 5.45
N PRO A 83 -3.69 -16.51 4.25
CA PRO A 83 -2.85 -16.47 3.05
C PRO A 83 -2.34 -15.05 2.78
N ASP A 84 -3.15 -14.02 3.06
CA ASP A 84 -2.75 -12.61 2.87
C ASP A 84 -1.79 -12.06 3.95
N LYS A 85 -1.64 -12.73 5.10
CA LYS A 85 -0.67 -12.32 6.13
C LYS A 85 0.72 -12.91 5.87
N GLU A 86 0.80 -14.04 5.18
CA GLU A 86 2.08 -14.55 4.69
C GLU A 86 2.55 -13.84 3.42
N ILE A 87 1.68 -13.08 2.72
CA ILE A 87 2.04 -12.21 1.58
C ILE A 87 2.85 -10.95 1.99
N GLN A 88 3.20 -10.78 3.27
CA GLN A 88 4.32 -9.87 3.62
C GLN A 88 5.70 -10.52 3.36
N ASN A 89 5.75 -11.83 3.09
CA ASN A 89 6.96 -12.54 2.69
C ASN A 89 6.61 -13.54 1.58
N VAL A 90 6.88 -13.16 0.32
CA VAL A 90 7.05 -14.01 -0.89
C VAL A 90 5.81 -14.20 -1.83
N ASN A 91 5.66 -13.26 -2.79
CA ASN A 91 5.35 -13.39 -4.25
C ASN A 91 4.04 -14.09 -4.73
N GLU A 92 3.32 -13.77 -5.81
CA GLU A 92 3.39 -12.83 -6.94
C GLU A 92 2.04 -12.97 -7.71
N GLY A 93 1.43 -11.86 -8.15
CA GLY A 93 0.26 -11.89 -9.03
C GLY A 93 -0.44 -10.53 -9.19
N GLN A 94 -0.30 -9.65 -8.19
CA GLN A 94 -0.52 -8.21 -8.27
C GLN A 94 0.40 -7.56 -7.23
N HIS A 95 1.68 -7.40 -7.56
CA HIS A 95 2.63 -6.68 -6.71
C HIS A 95 2.13 -5.25 -6.51
N LYS A 96 1.57 -4.96 -5.33
CA LYS A 96 1.75 -3.63 -4.76
C LYS A 96 3.21 -3.58 -4.31
N ASP A 97 4.11 -3.30 -5.25
CA ASP A 97 5.49 -2.96 -4.94
C ASP A 97 5.44 -1.70 -4.09
N ILE A 98 5.44 -1.82 -2.77
CA ILE A 98 5.54 -0.67 -1.88
C ILE A 98 7.03 -0.38 -1.73
N ILE A 99 7.43 0.84 -2.04
CA ILE A 99 8.77 1.35 -1.76
C ILE A 99 8.68 2.43 -0.69
N ASP A 100 9.73 2.55 0.11
CA ASP A 100 9.90 3.66 1.04
C ASP A 100 10.70 4.76 0.31
N ILE A 101 10.08 5.95 0.19
CA ILE A 101 10.68 7.14 -0.41
C ILE A 101 11.14 8.06 0.72
N ASP A 102 12.38 8.54 0.70
CA ASP A 102 12.85 9.54 1.66
C ASP A 102 11.95 10.78 1.62
N TYR A 103 11.43 11.19 2.78
CA TYR A 103 10.47 12.27 2.94
C TYR A 103 11.08 13.44 3.70
N PHE A 104 11.14 14.60 3.05
CA PHE A 104 11.74 15.81 3.58
C PHE A 104 10.70 16.92 3.74
N GLU A 105 10.88 17.80 4.70
CA GLU A 105 10.19 19.09 4.75
C GLU A 105 11.06 20.17 4.11
N LEU A 106 10.52 20.95 3.18
CA LEU A 106 11.19 22.11 2.61
C LEU A 106 10.93 23.33 3.50
N SER A 107 11.91 23.69 4.33
CA SER A 107 11.81 24.83 5.24
C SER A 107 12.97 25.80 5.05
N ASN A 108 12.67 27.07 4.84
CA ASN A 108 13.65 28.15 4.66
C ASN A 108 14.73 27.85 3.60
N GLY A 109 14.33 27.23 2.49
CA GLY A 109 15.23 26.89 1.39
C GLY A 109 16.12 25.68 1.65
N LYS A 110 15.81 24.84 2.65
CA LYS A 110 16.56 23.62 2.97
C LYS A 110 15.63 22.44 3.14
N LEU A 111 16.11 21.26 2.79
CA LEU A 111 15.43 20.00 3.11
C LEU A 111 15.81 19.60 4.53
N VAL A 112 14.80 19.48 5.38
CA VAL A 112 14.90 18.97 6.75
C VAL A 112 14.39 17.54 6.73
N ASP A 113 15.19 16.62 7.25
CA ASP A 113 14.83 15.21 7.35
C ASP A 113 13.58 15.05 8.23
N ASN A 114 12.60 14.31 7.74
CA ASN A 114 11.30 14.17 8.40
C ASN A 114 11.00 12.70 8.65
N GLU A 115 10.84 11.90 7.58
CA GLU A 115 10.54 10.46 7.68
C GLU A 115 10.69 9.75 6.33
N THR A 116 10.04 8.60 6.14
CA THR A 116 9.91 7.92 4.85
C THR A 116 8.44 7.78 4.47
N LEU A 117 8.12 7.99 3.20
CA LEU A 117 6.78 7.81 2.62
C LEU A 117 6.68 6.45 1.93
N ALA A 118 5.86 5.55 2.47
CA ALA A 118 5.51 4.31 1.81
C ALA A 118 4.61 4.59 0.59
N PHE A 119 5.06 4.21 -0.60
CA PHE A 119 4.39 4.53 -1.86
C PHE A 119 4.36 3.34 -2.83
N ASP A 120 3.27 3.22 -3.60
CA ASP A 120 3.11 2.16 -4.59
C ASP A 120 3.94 2.47 -5.85
N LYS A 121 5.02 1.72 -6.04
CA LYS A 121 5.97 1.82 -7.15
C LYS A 121 5.30 1.71 -8.51
N SER A 122 4.18 0.98 -8.63
CA SER A 122 3.48 0.86 -9.92
C SER A 122 2.99 2.22 -10.44
N TYR A 123 2.76 3.20 -9.55
CA TYR A 123 2.46 4.58 -9.96
C TYR A 123 3.70 5.32 -10.43
N LEU A 124 4.86 5.08 -9.82
CA LEU A 124 6.14 5.67 -10.24
C LEU A 124 6.56 5.14 -11.60
N ASP A 125 6.44 3.83 -11.82
CA ASP A 125 6.72 3.19 -13.11
C ASP A 125 5.82 3.76 -14.23
N LYS A 126 4.54 4.02 -13.93
CA LYS A 126 3.60 4.64 -14.89
C LYS A 126 3.99 6.06 -15.27
N VAL A 127 4.57 6.84 -14.35
CA VAL A 127 5.06 8.20 -14.65
C VAL A 127 6.53 8.22 -15.08
N GLY A 128 7.19 7.07 -15.13
CA GLY A 128 8.57 6.92 -15.55
C GLY A 128 9.60 7.49 -14.55
N ALA A 129 9.26 7.56 -13.27
CA ALA A 129 10.15 8.08 -12.22
C ALA A 129 10.79 6.91 -11.45
N SER A 130 12.12 6.94 -11.27
CA SER A 130 12.84 5.82 -10.65
C SER A 130 13.65 6.18 -9.41
N ASN A 131 14.30 7.35 -9.41
CA ASN A 131 15.08 7.86 -8.29
C ASN A 131 14.34 9.05 -7.66
N VAL A 132 13.46 8.77 -6.71
CA VAL A 132 12.54 9.77 -6.18
C VAL A 132 12.83 10.15 -4.74
N ILE A 133 12.50 11.40 -4.41
CA ILE A 133 12.34 11.88 -3.02
C ILE A 133 10.96 12.53 -2.89
N ALA A 134 10.40 12.50 -1.69
CA ALA A 134 9.17 13.20 -1.36
C ALA A 134 9.50 14.47 -0.57
N ILE A 135 8.83 15.57 -0.90
CA ILE A 135 9.07 16.89 -0.29
C ILE A 135 7.73 17.47 0.12
N ASP A 136 7.54 17.73 1.41
CA ASP A 136 6.46 18.56 1.91
C ASP A 136 6.81 20.04 1.77
N ASN A 137 5.88 20.80 1.19
CA ASN A 137 5.95 22.25 1.16
C ASN A 137 4.51 22.81 1.26
N ASP A 138 4.22 23.54 2.33
CA ASP A 138 2.91 24.15 2.60
C ASP A 138 1.72 23.17 2.44
N HIS A 139 1.76 22.04 3.16
CA HIS A 139 0.71 21.00 3.13
C HIS A 139 0.50 20.31 1.77
N THR A 140 1.43 20.50 0.85
CA THR A 140 1.46 19.80 -0.43
C THR A 140 2.71 18.94 -0.49
N THR A 141 2.54 17.66 -0.76
CA THR A 141 3.65 16.74 -0.95
C THR A 141 3.96 16.61 -2.44
N TYR A 142 5.22 16.82 -2.79
CA TYR A 142 5.76 16.69 -4.13
C TYR A 142 6.67 15.47 -4.20
N ILE A 143 6.42 14.55 -5.13
CA ILE A 143 7.37 13.48 -5.44
C ILE A 143 8.25 13.97 -6.58
N VAL A 144 9.54 14.10 -6.31
CA VAL A 144 10.54 14.66 -7.22
C VAL A 144 11.45 13.54 -7.74
N ASP A 145 11.49 13.38 -9.05
CA ASP A 145 12.44 12.54 -9.77
C ASP A 145 13.78 13.27 -9.92
N LYS A 146 14.81 12.73 -9.24
CA LYS A 146 16.17 13.26 -9.19
C LYS A 146 17.01 12.89 -10.40
N ASP A 147 16.54 12.03 -11.31
CA ASP A 147 17.30 11.71 -12.52
C ASP A 147 17.16 12.82 -13.58
N ILE A 148 16.12 13.66 -13.48
CA ILE A 148 15.81 14.72 -14.45
C ILE A 148 16.42 16.06 -14.01
N HIS A 149 17.54 16.42 -14.64
CA HIS A 149 18.29 17.65 -14.36
C HIS A 149 18.16 18.73 -15.45
N GLN A 150 17.42 18.47 -16.52
CA GLN A 150 17.22 19.45 -17.59
C GLN A 150 15.81 20.02 -17.53
N ALA A 151 15.69 21.30 -17.20
CA ALA A 151 14.39 21.98 -17.17
C ALA A 151 13.90 22.30 -18.59
N VAL A 152 12.70 21.84 -18.93
CA VAL A 152 12.03 22.14 -20.22
C VAL A 152 10.70 22.84 -19.97
N SER A 153 9.75 22.13 -19.39
CA SER A 153 8.48 22.69 -18.93
C SER A 153 7.95 21.85 -17.77
N GLY A 154 7.41 22.50 -16.75
CA GLY A 154 6.82 21.84 -15.57
C GLY A 154 7.38 22.39 -14.26
N THR A 155 7.11 21.69 -13.17
CA THR A 155 7.59 22.05 -11.83
C THR A 155 8.88 21.30 -11.51
N TYR A 156 9.87 22.00 -10.99
CA TYR A 156 11.19 21.45 -10.67
C TYR A 156 11.60 21.87 -9.28
N LEU A 157 12.34 21.00 -8.60
CA LEU A 157 13.15 21.37 -7.46
C LEU A 157 14.45 21.98 -8.00
N VAL A 158 14.72 23.22 -7.64
CA VAL A 158 15.92 23.94 -8.05
C VAL A 158 16.68 24.48 -6.87
N ASP A 159 17.98 24.58 -7.03
CA ASP A 159 18.93 25.19 -6.11
C ASP A 159 19.45 26.49 -6.74
N MET A 160 19.18 27.61 -6.08
CA MET A 160 19.68 28.93 -6.43
C MET A 160 20.48 29.46 -5.25
N ASP A 161 21.79 29.58 -5.43
CA ASP A 161 22.74 30.04 -4.39
C ASP A 161 22.67 29.24 -3.06
N GLY A 162 22.39 27.94 -3.13
CA GLY A 162 22.29 27.06 -1.96
C GLY A 162 20.91 27.05 -1.31
N LEU A 163 19.93 27.75 -1.88
CA LEU A 163 18.54 27.79 -1.43
C LEU A 163 17.67 26.96 -2.38
N LEU A 164 17.09 25.90 -1.84
CA LEU A 164 16.18 25.01 -2.54
C LEU A 164 14.78 25.62 -2.64
N SER A 165 14.15 25.47 -3.80
CA SER A 165 12.75 25.87 -3.98
C SER A 165 12.09 25.06 -5.09
N LEU A 166 10.76 24.88 -4.97
CA LEU A 166 9.93 24.24 -5.99
C LEU A 166 9.29 25.31 -6.86
N ASN A 167 9.63 25.36 -8.15
CA ASN A 167 9.13 26.40 -9.05
C ASN A 167 8.66 25.82 -10.38
N GLN A 168 7.67 26.49 -10.99
CA GLN A 168 7.28 26.22 -12.37
C GLN A 168 8.28 26.90 -13.31
N ILE A 169 8.89 26.11 -14.18
CA ILE A 169 9.93 26.53 -15.11
C ILE A 169 9.48 26.27 -16.54
N GLN A 170 9.79 27.21 -17.43
CA GLN A 170 9.66 27.07 -18.87
C GLN A 170 10.95 27.48 -19.57
N ARG A 171 11.47 26.61 -20.42
CA ARG A 171 12.67 26.88 -21.21
C ARG A 171 12.35 27.81 -22.38
N LEU A 172 13.17 28.83 -22.53
CA LEU A 172 13.09 29.80 -23.61
C LEU A 172 14.28 29.60 -24.59
N PRO A 173 14.15 30.05 -25.84
CA PRO A 173 15.27 30.08 -26.78
C PRO A 173 16.47 30.84 -26.20
N GLY A 174 17.68 30.47 -26.64
CA GLY A 174 18.91 31.12 -26.19
C GLY A 174 19.42 30.68 -24.83
N LYS A 175 19.06 29.48 -24.36
CA LYS A 175 19.47 28.91 -23.05
C LYS A 175 18.99 29.70 -21.83
N LYS A 176 17.80 30.30 -21.93
CA LYS A 176 17.17 31.01 -20.82
C LYS A 176 16.07 30.17 -20.20
N LEU A 177 15.81 30.39 -18.92
CA LEU A 177 14.70 29.79 -18.18
C LEU A 177 13.78 30.91 -17.67
N ALA A 178 12.48 30.73 -17.86
CA ALA A 178 11.45 31.53 -17.21
C ALA A 178 10.97 30.78 -15.97
N ILE A 179 11.14 31.38 -14.79
CA ILE A 179 10.76 30.82 -13.50
C ILE A 179 9.59 31.63 -12.93
N SER A 180 8.51 30.95 -12.59
CA SER A 180 7.33 31.56 -11.99
C SER A 180 7.45 31.59 -10.46
N PHE A 181 7.36 32.78 -9.87
CA PHE A 181 7.31 33.03 -8.43
C PHE A 181 6.02 33.75 -8.09
N ASN A 182 5.07 33.07 -7.43
CA ASN A 182 3.84 33.67 -6.91
C ASN A 182 3.11 34.59 -7.91
N GLY A 183 3.07 34.21 -9.19
CA GLY A 183 2.42 34.97 -10.28
C GLY A 183 3.30 35.99 -11.01
N SER A 184 4.55 36.19 -10.60
CA SER A 184 5.56 36.94 -11.36
C SER A 184 6.50 35.99 -12.09
N THR A 185 7.04 36.40 -13.24
CA THR A 185 8.01 35.60 -14.01
C THR A 185 9.37 36.28 -14.01
N LEU A 186 10.40 35.56 -13.59
CA LEU A 186 11.79 35.96 -13.70
C LEU A 186 12.44 35.19 -14.86
N THR A 187 13.20 35.89 -15.71
CA THR A 187 14.03 35.22 -16.72
C THR A 187 15.46 35.18 -16.25
N VAL A 188 16.04 34.00 -16.19
CA VAL A 188 17.43 33.73 -15.78
C VAL A 188 18.15 32.96 -16.87
N GLU A 189 19.47 33.00 -16.86
CA GLU A 189 20.27 32.10 -17.70
C GLU A 189 20.25 30.68 -17.11
N GLU A 190 20.35 29.65 -17.95
CA GLU A 190 20.29 28.25 -17.51
C GLU A 190 21.43 27.86 -16.55
N ASP A 191 22.57 28.54 -16.62
CA ASP A 191 23.74 28.31 -15.75
C ASP A 191 23.64 28.98 -14.37
N GLU A 192 22.69 29.90 -14.18
CA GLU A 192 22.42 30.54 -12.89
C GLU A 192 21.55 29.67 -11.96
N VAL A 193 20.96 28.59 -12.49
CA VAL A 193 20.02 27.74 -11.74
C VAL A 193 20.39 26.28 -11.87
N LYS A 194 20.62 25.63 -10.72
CA LYS A 194 20.87 24.19 -10.69
C LYS A 194 19.56 23.44 -10.52
N VAL A 195 19.17 22.65 -11.51
CA VAL A 195 18.03 21.75 -11.40
C VAL A 195 18.42 20.51 -10.61
N VAL A 196 17.71 20.25 -9.51
CA VAL A 196 17.93 19.10 -8.63
C VAL A 196 17.06 17.92 -9.04
N GLY A 197 15.86 18.19 -9.54
CA GLY A 197 14.95 17.16 -10.01
C GLY A 197 13.64 17.74 -10.54
N ARG A 198 12.85 16.91 -11.20
CA ARG A 198 11.53 17.28 -11.74
C ARG A 198 10.42 16.69 -10.87
N VAL A 199 9.37 17.47 -10.62
CA VAL A 199 8.18 16.95 -9.94
C VAL A 199 7.47 15.96 -10.86
N ALA A 200 7.31 14.72 -10.40
CA ALA A 200 6.59 13.65 -11.07
C ALA A 200 5.13 13.57 -10.61
N LEU A 201 4.86 13.78 -9.32
CA LEU A 201 3.53 13.72 -8.72
C LEU A 201 3.35 14.81 -7.65
N VAL A 202 2.10 15.23 -7.45
CA VAL A 202 1.69 16.20 -6.44
C VAL A 202 0.50 15.65 -5.67
N MET A 203 0.56 15.71 -4.34
CA MET A 203 -0.50 15.30 -3.42
C MET A 203 -0.89 16.51 -2.57
N GLU A 204 -2.07 17.06 -2.83
CA GLU A 204 -2.60 18.22 -2.10
C GLU A 204 -3.60 17.79 -1.04
N LYS A 205 -3.41 18.27 0.19
CA LYS A 205 -4.40 18.13 1.25
C LYS A 205 -5.50 19.18 1.05
N LYS A 206 -6.75 18.73 0.93
CA LYS A 206 -7.94 19.61 0.89
C LYS A 206 -8.50 19.90 2.26
#